data_AF-A0A934BVK3-F1
#
_entry.id   AF-A0A934BVK3-F1
#
_cell.length_a   1.000
_cell.length_b   1.000
_cell.length_c   1.000
_cell.angle_alpha   90.00
_cell.angle_beta   90.00
_cell.angle_gamma   90.00
#
_symmetry.space_group_name_H-M   'P 1'
#
loop_
_entity.id
_entity.type
_entity.pdbx_description
1 polymer ?
#
loop_
_entity_poly.entity_id
_entity_poly.type
_entity_poly.pdbx_seq_one_letter_code
_entity_poly.pdbx_strand_id
1 'polypeptide(L)'
;MPKTATIVISGSLDWSNLPKLLRQLEPLANEQAGSVILDLSDVAWCCPIGVATLAASVYWLAKRGFKLRGLRPTRSDIERYLERIDFYRVLKAPDQFVFNRYDSSGRFVELIHLTRIEDCMDVVRRVNEVLWSQLNLSDRTMNALDTVVGELTENIFHHAQSAAGGFLCCQSYATDIQLAFVDLGRGIERALAENPEMVLAMQQNGVLQTALQAGTTGRPTHNAGYGLFLTSELIKDNRGLLGIQSYDRRLFQHGHVKIEKVVSNWPGTAIHLKFLRNRPLDILEVYKRLPKLADEMPF
;
A
#
# COMPACT_ATOMS: atom_id res chain seq x y z
N MET A 1 -3.79 -36.24 -12.46
CA MET A 1 -3.57 -35.20 -11.44
C MET A 1 -3.87 -33.84 -12.06
N PRO A 2 -4.38 -32.84 -11.33
CA PRO A 2 -4.50 -31.48 -11.85
C PRO A 2 -3.11 -30.93 -12.20
N LYS A 3 -2.99 -30.28 -13.35
CA LYS A 3 -1.73 -29.71 -13.83
C LYS A 3 -1.34 -28.54 -12.92
N THR A 4 -0.19 -28.65 -12.23
CA THR A 4 0.31 -27.57 -11.38
C THR A 4 0.90 -26.48 -12.26
N ALA A 5 0.35 -25.27 -12.22
CA ALA A 5 0.92 -24.14 -12.92
C ALA A 5 2.15 -23.61 -12.17
N THR A 6 3.12 -23.06 -12.89
CA THR A 6 4.29 -22.38 -12.29
C THR A 6 4.38 -20.98 -12.88
N ILE A 7 4.47 -19.98 -12.01
CA ILE A 7 4.62 -18.57 -12.35
C ILE A 7 5.91 -18.09 -11.69
N VAL A 8 6.89 -17.74 -12.51
CA VAL A 8 8.15 -17.16 -12.05
C VAL A 8 7.95 -15.66 -11.81
N ILE A 9 8.11 -15.24 -10.57
CA ILE A 9 8.14 -13.84 -10.16
C ILE A 9 9.61 -13.39 -10.23
N SER A 10 9.87 -12.32 -11.00
CA SER A 10 11.23 -11.99 -11.44
C SER A 10 11.56 -10.50 -11.34
N GLY A 11 12.82 -10.19 -11.07
CA GLY A 11 13.29 -8.82 -10.84
C GLY A 11 12.97 -8.32 -9.43
N SER A 12 12.78 -7.01 -9.26
CA SER A 12 12.52 -6.42 -7.95
C SER A 12 11.05 -6.48 -7.55
N LEU A 13 10.77 -6.79 -6.29
CA LEU A 13 9.49 -6.48 -5.64
C LEU A 13 9.54 -5.04 -5.11
N ASP A 14 9.34 -4.08 -6.01
CA ASP A 14 9.33 -2.65 -5.74
C ASP A 14 8.16 -1.91 -6.45
N TRP A 15 8.03 -0.61 -6.18
CA TRP A 15 6.99 0.22 -6.82
C TRP A 15 7.07 0.20 -8.34
N SER A 16 8.27 0.31 -8.92
CA SER A 16 8.49 0.41 -10.37
C SER A 16 7.99 -0.84 -11.10
N ASN A 17 8.25 -2.01 -10.51
CA ASN A 17 7.90 -3.33 -11.04
C ASN A 17 6.51 -3.82 -10.61
N LEU A 18 5.75 -3.07 -9.82
CA LEU A 18 4.41 -3.47 -9.33
C LEU A 18 3.46 -3.91 -10.47
N PRO A 19 3.39 -3.23 -11.63
CA PRO A 19 2.56 -3.69 -12.76
C PRO A 19 3.06 -4.98 -13.42
N LYS A 20 4.35 -5.33 -13.26
CA LYS A 20 4.90 -6.61 -13.72
C LYS A 20 4.45 -7.76 -12.81
N LEU A 21 4.57 -7.59 -11.49
CA LEU A 21 4.08 -8.55 -10.49
C LEU A 21 2.60 -8.85 -10.71
N LEU A 22 1.77 -7.81 -10.84
CA LEU A 22 0.32 -7.98 -11.01
C LEU A 22 -0.04 -8.63 -12.35
N ARG A 23 0.66 -8.32 -13.44
CA ARG A 23 0.50 -9.01 -14.74
C ARG A 23 0.98 -10.46 -14.71
N GLN A 24 2.00 -10.79 -13.93
CA GLN A 24 2.45 -12.19 -13.75
C GLN A 24 1.40 -13.03 -13.02
N LEU A 25 0.60 -12.42 -12.13
CA LEU A 25 -0.47 -13.07 -11.38
C LEU A 25 -1.86 -12.98 -12.06
N GLU A 26 -2.03 -12.06 -13.00
CA GLU A 26 -3.28 -11.82 -13.75
C GLU A 26 -3.94 -13.05 -14.38
N PRO A 27 -3.22 -14.05 -14.96
CA PRO A 27 -3.87 -15.25 -15.49
C PRO A 27 -4.72 -15.97 -14.44
N LEU A 28 -4.29 -15.98 -13.17
CA LEU A 28 -5.03 -16.60 -12.07
C LEU A 28 -6.29 -15.83 -11.67
N ALA A 29 -6.47 -14.59 -12.14
CA ALA A 29 -7.65 -13.78 -11.87
C ALA A 29 -8.93 -14.37 -12.47
N ASN A 30 -8.82 -15.21 -13.50
CA ASN A 30 -9.96 -15.82 -14.20
C ASN A 30 -9.93 -17.37 -14.20
N GLU A 31 -8.85 -17.98 -13.71
CA GLU A 31 -8.69 -19.43 -13.64
C GLU A 31 -9.50 -20.09 -12.51
N GLN A 32 -9.75 -21.39 -12.67
CA GLN A 32 -10.35 -22.24 -11.63
C GLN A 32 -9.33 -22.58 -10.53
N ALA A 33 -9.82 -22.83 -9.31
CA ALA A 33 -8.99 -23.15 -8.15
C ALA A 33 -8.10 -24.38 -8.40
N GLY A 34 -6.78 -24.19 -8.33
CA GLY A 34 -5.79 -25.21 -8.64
C GLY A 34 -4.55 -25.18 -7.73
N SER A 35 -3.55 -26.00 -8.06
CA SER A 35 -2.23 -25.91 -7.42
C SER A 35 -1.30 -25.03 -8.26
N VAL A 36 -0.63 -24.08 -7.61
CA VAL A 36 0.24 -23.11 -8.27
C VAL A 36 1.55 -22.99 -7.50
N ILE A 37 2.67 -23.00 -8.23
CA ILE A 37 3.99 -22.63 -7.72
C ILE A 37 4.22 -21.18 -8.11
N LEU A 38 4.32 -20.29 -7.13
CA LEU A 38 4.83 -18.94 -7.27
C LEU A 38 6.33 -18.99 -6.98
N ASP A 39 7.12 -19.15 -8.04
CA ASP A 39 8.57 -19.31 -7.95
C ASP A 39 9.23 -17.94 -7.76
N LEU A 40 9.93 -17.74 -6.64
CA LEU A 40 10.63 -16.51 -6.29
C LEU A 40 12.15 -16.58 -6.54
N SER A 41 12.64 -17.58 -7.29
CA SER A 41 14.07 -17.79 -7.53
C SER A 41 14.78 -16.66 -8.27
N ASP A 42 14.05 -15.90 -9.09
CA ASP A 42 14.55 -14.74 -9.86
C ASP A 42 14.17 -13.39 -9.21
N VAL A 43 13.79 -13.38 -7.93
CA VAL A 43 13.57 -12.13 -7.17
C VAL A 43 14.92 -11.54 -6.78
N ALA A 44 15.20 -10.33 -7.29
CA ALA A 44 16.49 -9.67 -7.15
C ALA A 44 16.59 -8.71 -5.96
N TRP A 45 15.46 -8.17 -5.52
CA TRP A 45 15.31 -7.16 -4.45
C TRP A 45 13.87 -7.14 -3.92
N CYS A 46 13.67 -6.68 -2.68
CA CYS A 46 12.36 -6.46 -2.07
C CYS A 46 12.31 -5.15 -1.27
N CYS A 47 11.19 -4.43 -1.33
CA CYS A 47 10.86 -3.34 -0.40
C CYS A 47 9.38 -3.43 0.07
N PRO A 48 8.93 -2.58 1.02
CA PRO A 48 7.62 -2.72 1.67
C PRO A 48 6.43 -2.89 0.72
N ILE A 49 6.34 -2.11 -0.36
CA ILE A 49 5.19 -2.16 -1.28
C ILE A 49 5.14 -3.46 -2.08
N GLY A 50 6.27 -3.92 -2.61
CA GLY A 50 6.31 -5.16 -3.38
C GLY A 50 5.96 -6.39 -2.55
N VAL A 51 6.37 -6.42 -1.27
CA VAL A 51 6.03 -7.53 -0.37
C VAL A 51 4.59 -7.43 0.15
N ALA A 52 4.09 -6.23 0.47
CA ALA A 52 2.68 -6.06 0.86
C ALA A 52 1.73 -6.45 -0.28
N THR A 53 2.01 -6.06 -1.52
CA THR A 53 1.20 -6.46 -2.68
C THR A 53 1.37 -7.93 -3.05
N LEU A 54 2.57 -8.53 -2.89
CA LEU A 54 2.72 -9.98 -3.02
C LEU A 54 1.90 -10.72 -1.96
N ALA A 55 1.94 -10.30 -0.69
CA ALA A 55 1.17 -10.92 0.39
C ALA A 55 -0.34 -10.80 0.17
N ALA A 56 -0.83 -9.62 -0.20
CA ALA A 56 -2.22 -9.40 -0.58
C ALA A 56 -2.64 -10.31 -1.75
N SER A 57 -1.83 -10.40 -2.80
CA SER A 57 -2.12 -11.25 -3.96
C SER A 57 -2.14 -12.75 -3.59
N VAL A 58 -1.22 -13.22 -2.75
CA VAL A 58 -1.20 -14.59 -2.24
C VAL A 58 -2.44 -14.88 -1.39
N TYR A 59 -2.82 -13.96 -0.48
CA TYR A 59 -4.01 -14.10 0.34
C TYR A 59 -5.30 -14.15 -0.51
N TRP A 60 -5.41 -13.27 -1.50
CA TRP A 60 -6.54 -13.23 -2.44
C TRP A 60 -6.69 -14.55 -3.21
N LEU A 61 -5.59 -15.06 -3.76
CA LEU A 61 -5.57 -16.35 -4.46
C LEU A 61 -5.89 -17.53 -3.52
N ALA A 62 -5.37 -17.52 -2.30
CA ALA A 62 -5.69 -18.55 -1.30
C ALA A 62 -7.18 -18.55 -0.92
N LYS A 63 -7.80 -17.37 -0.72
CA LYS A 63 -9.25 -17.24 -0.49
C LYS A 63 -10.10 -17.67 -1.69
N ARG A 64 -9.55 -17.61 -2.90
CA ARG A 64 -10.15 -18.19 -4.13
C ARG A 64 -9.90 -19.71 -4.29
N GLY A 65 -9.29 -20.37 -3.30
CA GLY A 65 -9.07 -21.81 -3.28
C GLY A 65 -7.76 -22.30 -3.92
N PHE A 66 -6.88 -21.41 -4.37
CA PHE A 66 -5.58 -21.82 -4.92
C PHE A 66 -4.65 -22.36 -3.83
N LYS A 67 -4.02 -23.51 -4.11
CA LYS A 67 -3.00 -24.13 -3.25
C LYS A 67 -1.62 -23.66 -3.69
N LEU A 68 -1.12 -22.64 -3.00
CA LEU A 68 0.09 -21.89 -3.36
C LEU A 68 1.35 -22.51 -2.75
N ARG A 69 2.42 -22.57 -3.53
CA ARG A 69 3.75 -23.13 -3.19
C ARG A 69 4.85 -22.25 -3.80
N GLY A 70 6.13 -22.54 -3.53
CA GLY A 70 7.28 -21.86 -4.16
C GLY A 70 7.72 -20.55 -3.50
N LEU A 71 6.97 -20.04 -2.52
CA LEU A 71 7.15 -18.72 -1.90
C LEU A 71 8.44 -18.50 -1.09
N ARG A 72 9.43 -19.42 -1.13
CA ARG A 72 10.79 -19.20 -0.62
C ARG A 72 11.72 -18.90 -1.80
N PRO A 73 12.36 -17.71 -1.89
CA PRO A 73 13.38 -17.45 -2.88
C PRO A 73 14.62 -18.33 -2.66
N THR A 74 15.36 -18.61 -3.73
CA THR A 74 16.67 -19.30 -3.66
C THR A 74 17.76 -18.42 -3.05
N ARG A 75 17.57 -17.09 -3.09
CA ARG A 75 18.50 -16.09 -2.60
C ARG A 75 18.37 -15.88 -1.09
N SER A 76 19.43 -16.20 -0.35
CA SER A 76 19.44 -16.16 1.12
C SER A 76 19.37 -14.75 1.71
N ASP A 77 19.73 -13.70 0.97
CA ASP A 77 19.51 -12.30 1.37
C ASP A 77 18.03 -11.91 1.28
N ILE A 78 17.31 -12.40 0.27
CA ILE A 78 15.87 -12.17 0.10
C ILE A 78 15.06 -13.02 1.08
N GLU A 79 15.39 -14.30 1.27
CA GLU A 79 14.77 -15.18 2.28
C GLU A 79 14.84 -14.56 3.67
N ARG A 80 16.06 -14.17 4.13
CA ARG A 80 16.26 -13.52 5.43
C ARG A 80 15.58 -12.15 5.54
N TYR A 81 15.30 -11.47 4.42
CA TYR A 81 14.48 -10.26 4.46
C TYR A 81 13.00 -10.60 4.70
N LEU A 82 12.43 -11.53 3.92
CA LEU A 82 11.04 -11.97 4.04
C LEU A 82 10.73 -12.61 5.40
N GLU A 83 11.66 -13.39 5.96
CA GLU A 83 11.58 -13.89 7.34
C GLU A 83 11.54 -12.75 8.36
N ARG A 84 12.44 -11.75 8.25
CA ARG A 84 12.55 -10.64 9.21
C ARG A 84 11.38 -9.68 9.18
N ILE A 85 10.72 -9.49 8.04
CA ILE A 85 9.48 -8.68 7.95
C ILE A 85 8.20 -9.53 8.09
N ASP A 86 8.30 -10.75 8.65
CA ASP A 86 7.15 -11.62 8.96
C ASP A 86 6.21 -11.97 7.79
N PHE A 87 6.70 -11.90 6.54
CA PHE A 87 5.94 -12.29 5.35
C PHE A 87 5.35 -13.70 5.49
N TYR A 88 6.18 -14.64 5.97
CA TYR A 88 5.75 -16.01 6.24
C TYR A 88 4.85 -16.17 7.47
N ARG A 89 4.79 -15.21 8.40
CA ARG A 89 3.84 -15.25 9.52
C ARG A 89 2.46 -14.77 9.07
N VAL A 90 2.42 -13.65 8.34
CA VAL A 90 1.18 -13.10 7.78
C VAL A 90 0.47 -14.09 6.85
N LEU A 91 1.22 -14.79 6.00
CA LEU A 91 0.64 -15.79 5.10
C LEU A 91 0.14 -17.07 5.79
N LYS A 92 0.37 -17.23 7.10
CA LYS A 92 -0.23 -18.27 7.96
C LYS A 92 -1.48 -17.81 8.71
N ALA A 93 -2.00 -16.61 8.46
CA ALA A 93 -3.30 -16.21 8.98
C ALA A 93 -4.47 -17.12 8.50
N PRO A 94 -4.18 -18.14 7.66
CA PRO A 94 -4.84 -19.44 7.78
C PRO A 94 -3.85 -20.64 7.72
N ASP A 95 -3.41 -21.12 8.90
CA ASP A 95 -2.94 -22.47 9.28
C ASP A 95 -1.89 -23.27 8.45
N GLN A 96 -1.33 -22.76 7.36
CA GLN A 96 -0.64 -23.64 6.38
C GLN A 96 0.89 -23.82 6.48
N PHE A 97 1.63 -23.13 7.38
CA PHE A 97 3.11 -23.24 7.42
C PHE A 97 3.74 -23.12 8.83
N VAL A 98 4.90 -23.75 9.06
CA VAL A 98 5.69 -23.68 10.31
C VAL A 98 7.06 -23.04 10.05
N PHE A 99 7.48 -22.12 10.93
CA PHE A 99 8.76 -21.37 10.88
C PHE A 99 9.14 -20.94 12.31
N ASN A 100 10.44 -20.80 12.60
CA ASN A 100 10.96 -20.26 13.87
C ASN A 100 11.34 -18.77 13.73
N ARG A 101 11.31 -18.02 14.84
CA ARG A 101 11.69 -16.60 14.90
C ARG A 101 13.22 -16.43 15.00
N TYR A 102 13.74 -15.40 14.31
CA TYR A 102 14.97 -14.70 14.71
C TYR A 102 14.60 -13.29 15.20
N ASP A 103 15.41 -12.72 16.08
CA ASP A 103 15.03 -11.47 16.75
C ASP A 103 15.16 -10.22 15.86
N SER A 104 14.14 -9.37 15.91
CA SER A 104 13.96 -8.20 15.04
C SER A 104 14.36 -6.90 15.75
N SER A 105 15.66 -6.70 16.00
CA SER A 105 16.19 -5.38 16.41
C SER A 105 15.68 -4.28 15.45
N GLY A 106 14.90 -3.35 16.00
CA GLY A 106 14.01 -2.47 15.22
C GLY A 106 14.73 -1.70 14.11
N ARG A 107 14.39 -2.03 12.85
CA ARG A 107 14.62 -1.17 11.65
C ARG A 107 13.44 -1.12 10.67
N PHE A 108 12.29 -1.67 11.07
CA PHE A 108 11.09 -1.86 10.24
C PHE A 108 9.89 -2.15 11.14
N VAL A 109 8.69 -1.84 10.65
CA VAL A 109 7.44 -2.45 11.09
C VAL A 109 7.32 -3.72 10.27
N GLU A 110 7.17 -4.86 10.93
CA GLU A 110 6.95 -6.11 10.21
C GLU A 110 5.64 -6.05 9.42
N LEU A 111 5.48 -6.88 8.39
CA LEU A 111 4.22 -6.93 7.65
C LEU A 111 3.08 -7.23 8.62
N ILE A 112 2.09 -6.33 8.66
CA ILE A 112 0.87 -6.48 9.45
C ILE A 112 -0.27 -6.79 8.49
N HIS A 113 -1.03 -7.85 8.77
CA HIS A 113 -2.34 -8.07 8.16
C HIS A 113 -3.39 -7.43 9.07
N LEU A 114 -4.04 -6.40 8.55
CA LEU A 114 -5.07 -5.62 9.23
C LEU A 114 -6.42 -6.26 8.90
N THR A 115 -7.19 -6.60 9.91
CA THR A 115 -8.43 -7.39 9.76
C THR A 115 -9.65 -6.72 10.38
N ARG A 116 -9.46 -5.80 11.32
CA ARG A 116 -10.52 -5.09 12.06
C ARG A 116 -10.18 -3.60 12.16
N ILE A 117 -11.21 -2.74 12.20
CA ILE A 117 -10.98 -1.30 12.37
C ILE A 117 -10.40 -0.94 13.75
N GLU A 118 -10.65 -1.77 14.77
CA GLU A 118 -9.97 -1.63 16.07
C GLU A 118 -8.43 -1.77 15.95
N ASP A 119 -7.93 -2.46 14.91
CA ASP A 119 -6.49 -2.56 14.64
C ASP A 119 -5.88 -1.18 14.30
N CYS A 120 -6.66 -0.19 13.84
CA CYS A 120 -6.15 1.12 13.39
C CYS A 120 -5.29 1.82 14.44
N MET A 121 -5.74 1.88 15.70
CA MET A 121 -5.00 2.56 16.77
C MET A 121 -3.70 1.81 17.11
N ASP A 122 -3.72 0.48 17.11
CA ASP A 122 -2.53 -0.34 17.35
C ASP A 122 -1.56 -0.32 16.17
N VAL A 123 -2.05 -0.12 14.94
CA VAL A 123 -1.25 0.09 13.73
C VAL A 123 -0.55 1.43 13.78
N VAL A 124 -1.29 2.52 14.02
CA VAL A 124 -0.71 3.86 14.21
C VAL A 124 0.33 3.83 15.32
N ARG A 125 0.01 3.25 16.48
CA ARG A 125 0.93 3.06 17.60
C ARG A 125 2.18 2.27 17.21
N ARG A 126 2.07 1.09 16.58
CA ARG A 126 3.23 0.28 16.18
C ARG A 126 4.09 0.94 15.11
N VAL A 127 3.47 1.62 14.13
CA VAL A 127 4.20 2.39 13.11
C VAL A 127 4.96 3.53 13.78
N ASN A 128 4.32 4.27 14.68
CA ASN A 128 4.95 5.30 15.48
C ASN A 128 6.08 4.74 16.36
N GLU A 129 5.88 3.68 17.14
CA GLU A 129 6.89 3.06 18.01
C GLU A 129 8.17 2.70 17.24
N VAL A 130 8.03 2.13 16.06
CA VAL A 130 9.13 1.83 15.14
C VAL A 130 9.78 3.11 14.62
N LEU A 131 9.03 4.16 14.29
CA LEU A 131 9.61 5.43 13.85
C LEU A 131 10.37 6.12 14.99
N TRP A 132 9.74 6.32 16.16
CA TRP A 132 10.31 6.93 17.36
C TRP A 132 11.58 6.23 17.83
N SER A 133 11.57 4.89 17.96
CA SER A 133 12.70 4.13 18.52
C SER A 133 13.95 4.10 17.62
N GLN A 134 13.80 4.45 16.34
CA GLN A 134 14.84 4.34 15.32
C GLN A 134 15.34 5.70 14.81
N LEU A 135 14.62 6.79 15.09
CA LEU A 135 14.74 8.05 14.38
C LEU A 135 14.54 9.26 15.29
N ASN A 136 15.53 10.16 15.27
CA ASN A 136 15.39 11.52 15.79
C ASN A 136 14.59 12.38 14.78
N LEU A 137 13.34 11.99 14.50
CA LEU A 137 12.40 12.83 13.75
C LEU A 137 11.93 14.01 14.62
N SER A 138 11.50 15.09 13.97
CA SER A 138 10.85 16.20 14.67
C SER A 138 9.40 15.87 15.01
N ASP A 139 8.87 16.45 16.09
CA ASP A 139 7.47 16.26 16.52
C ASP A 139 6.48 16.60 15.39
N ARG A 140 6.79 17.61 14.57
CA ARG A 140 5.98 17.96 13.37
C ARG A 140 5.88 16.80 12.38
N THR A 141 6.99 16.08 12.19
CA THR A 141 7.06 14.93 11.29
C THR A 141 6.36 13.72 11.89
N MET A 142 6.45 13.51 13.20
CA MET A 142 5.69 12.45 13.87
C MET A 142 4.19 12.72 13.83
N ASN A 143 3.73 13.94 14.14
CA ASN A 143 2.32 14.31 14.06
C ASN A 143 1.77 14.19 12.63
N ALA A 144 2.56 14.57 11.61
CA ALA A 144 2.18 14.41 10.22
C ALA A 144 2.07 12.92 9.81
N LEU A 145 2.92 12.05 10.36
CA LEU A 145 2.87 10.61 10.12
C LEU A 145 1.72 9.93 10.86
N ASP A 146 1.41 10.38 12.07
CA ASP A 146 0.24 9.93 12.85
C ASP A 146 -1.06 10.13 12.04
N THR A 147 -1.27 11.35 11.53
CA THR A 147 -2.42 11.65 10.65
C THR A 147 -2.40 10.83 9.36
N VAL A 148 -1.26 10.74 8.65
CA VAL A 148 -1.18 10.00 7.38
C VAL A 148 -1.40 8.49 7.57
N VAL A 149 -0.88 7.89 8.65
CA VAL A 149 -1.09 6.46 8.93
C VAL A 149 -2.52 6.21 9.37
N GLY A 150 -3.12 7.09 10.17
CA GLY A 150 -4.54 7.03 10.53
C GLY A 150 -5.44 7.06 9.30
N GLU A 151 -5.40 8.17 8.54
CA GLU A 151 -6.20 8.39 7.33
C GLU A 151 -6.06 7.24 6.31
N LEU A 152 -4.83 6.79 6.02
CA LEU A 152 -4.62 5.71 5.05
C LEU A 152 -5.07 4.34 5.57
N THR A 153 -5.10 4.12 6.89
CA THR A 153 -5.64 2.88 7.48
C THR A 153 -7.17 2.91 7.55
N GLU A 154 -7.77 4.06 7.88
CA GLU A 154 -9.23 4.26 7.81
C GLU A 154 -9.77 4.07 6.39
N ASN A 155 -9.02 4.49 5.37
CA ASN A 155 -9.37 4.24 3.97
C ASN A 155 -9.50 2.73 3.64
N ILE A 156 -8.68 1.86 4.23
CA ILE A 156 -8.77 0.39 4.05
C ILE A 156 -10.11 -0.13 4.60
N PHE A 157 -10.53 0.33 5.78
CA PHE A 157 -11.72 -0.19 6.45
C PHE A 157 -13.03 0.47 6.01
N HIS A 158 -13.08 1.79 5.90
CA HIS A 158 -14.29 2.53 5.54
C HIS A 158 -14.56 2.58 4.03
N HIS A 159 -13.50 2.81 3.22
CA HIS A 159 -13.66 3.14 1.80
C HIS A 159 -13.36 1.97 0.86
N ALA A 160 -12.37 1.11 1.16
CA ALA A 160 -12.07 -0.05 0.32
C ALA A 160 -13.07 -1.22 0.52
N GLN A 161 -13.70 -1.33 1.70
CA GLN A 161 -14.69 -2.37 2.04
C GLN A 161 -14.21 -3.82 1.79
N SER A 162 -12.92 -4.09 1.97
CA SER A 162 -12.40 -5.43 1.71
C SER A 162 -12.73 -6.41 2.83
N ALA A 163 -13.33 -7.56 2.49
CA ALA A 163 -13.46 -8.71 3.39
C ALA A 163 -12.09 -9.38 3.71
N ALA A 164 -11.00 -8.89 3.12
CA ALA A 164 -9.64 -9.25 3.50
C ALA A 164 -9.00 -8.25 4.47
N GLY A 165 -9.61 -7.09 4.72
CA GLY A 165 -8.95 -5.92 5.30
C GLY A 165 -7.81 -5.42 4.40
N GLY A 166 -6.60 -5.26 4.95
CA GLY A 166 -5.44 -4.81 4.19
C GLY A 166 -4.10 -5.16 4.82
N PHE A 167 -3.02 -4.79 4.15
CA PHE A 167 -1.66 -5.15 4.50
C PHE A 167 -0.81 -3.89 4.63
N LEU A 168 -0.15 -3.72 5.77
CA LEU A 168 0.76 -2.62 6.03
C LEU A 168 2.20 -3.11 6.22
N CYS A 169 3.16 -2.42 5.63
CA CYS A 169 4.58 -2.59 5.94
C CYS A 169 5.26 -1.22 5.93
N CYS A 170 6.19 -0.99 6.87
CA CYS A 170 6.97 0.23 6.96
C CYS A 170 8.44 -0.10 7.23
N GLN A 171 9.37 0.61 6.61
CA GLN A 171 10.81 0.37 6.78
C GLN A 171 11.60 1.66 6.75
N SER A 172 12.58 1.78 7.66
CA SER A 172 13.54 2.88 7.62
C SER A 172 14.84 2.46 6.94
N TYR A 173 15.26 3.25 5.96
CA TYR A 173 16.55 3.18 5.29
C TYR A 173 17.45 4.32 5.81
N ALA A 174 18.71 4.39 5.36
CA ALA A 174 19.63 5.46 5.78
C ALA A 174 19.17 6.86 5.32
N THR A 175 18.60 6.94 4.11
CA THR A 175 18.20 8.19 3.43
C THR A 175 16.72 8.52 3.56
N ASP A 176 15.87 7.50 3.64
CA ASP A 176 14.42 7.62 3.50
C ASP A 176 13.67 6.59 4.34
N ILE A 177 12.39 6.85 4.54
CA ILE A 177 11.43 5.94 5.18
C ILE A 177 10.39 5.59 4.14
N GLN A 178 9.99 4.32 4.10
CA GLN A 178 9.04 3.79 3.13
C GLN A 178 7.86 3.14 3.84
N LEU A 179 6.64 3.49 3.45
CA LEU A 179 5.42 2.83 3.86
C LEU A 179 4.72 2.20 2.65
N ALA A 180 3.94 1.17 2.93
CA ALA A 180 3.04 0.51 2.00
C ALA A 180 1.72 0.22 2.71
N PHE A 181 0.61 0.57 2.05
CA PHE A 181 -0.76 0.25 2.44
C PHE A 181 -1.42 -0.46 1.26
N VAL A 182 -1.92 -1.68 1.46
CA VAL A 182 -2.46 -2.49 0.36
C VAL A 182 -3.77 -3.16 0.77
N ASP A 183 -4.90 -2.77 0.19
CA ASP A 183 -6.20 -3.42 0.37
C ASP A 183 -6.53 -4.39 -0.78
N LEU A 184 -7.53 -5.24 -0.58
CA LEU A 184 -8.14 -6.09 -1.63
C LEU A 184 -9.62 -5.72 -1.82
N GLY A 185 -9.90 -4.43 -1.87
CA GLY A 185 -11.24 -3.85 -1.83
C GLY A 185 -11.77 -3.45 -3.20
N ARG A 186 -12.76 -2.55 -3.19
CA ARG A 186 -13.43 -2.02 -4.39
C ARG A 186 -12.64 -0.96 -5.15
N GLY A 187 -11.52 -0.47 -4.60
CA GLY A 187 -10.65 0.55 -5.20
C GLY A 187 -11.27 1.96 -5.21
N ILE A 188 -10.43 2.94 -5.55
CA ILE A 188 -10.73 4.37 -5.42
C ILE A 188 -11.93 4.79 -6.28
N GLU A 189 -12.01 4.35 -7.55
CA GLU A 189 -13.08 4.74 -8.47
C GLU A 189 -14.47 4.37 -7.93
N ARG A 190 -14.62 3.16 -7.40
CA ARG A 190 -15.89 2.69 -6.82
C ARG A 190 -16.16 3.26 -5.43
N ALA A 191 -15.11 3.67 -4.71
CA ALA A 191 -15.23 4.33 -3.42
C ALA A 191 -15.69 5.78 -3.55
N LEU A 192 -15.25 6.50 -4.60
CA LEU A 192 -15.69 7.87 -4.88
C LEU A 192 -17.06 7.91 -5.55
N ALA A 193 -17.40 6.92 -6.39
CA ALA A 193 -18.69 6.84 -7.09
C ALA A 193 -19.93 6.66 -6.18
N GLU A 194 -19.77 6.59 -4.85
CA GLU A 194 -20.88 6.73 -3.90
C GLU A 194 -21.43 8.16 -3.83
N ASN A 195 -20.63 9.19 -4.20
CA ASN A 195 -21.10 10.57 -4.36
C ASN A 195 -21.27 10.91 -5.86
N PRO A 196 -22.47 11.27 -6.33
CA PRO A 196 -22.71 11.71 -7.71
C PRO A 196 -21.86 12.90 -8.16
N GLU A 197 -21.51 13.84 -7.28
CA GLU A 197 -20.64 14.98 -7.59
C GLU A 197 -19.23 14.49 -7.95
N MET A 198 -18.73 13.49 -7.22
CA MET A 198 -17.43 12.88 -7.51
C MET A 198 -17.48 12.08 -8.82
N VAL A 199 -18.62 11.53 -9.24
CA VAL A 199 -18.75 10.90 -10.57
C VAL A 199 -18.51 11.93 -11.68
N LEU A 200 -19.02 13.16 -11.53
CA LEU A 200 -18.78 14.26 -12.48
C LEU A 200 -17.31 14.71 -12.45
N ALA A 201 -16.76 14.98 -11.25
CA ALA A 201 -15.36 15.37 -11.08
C ALA A 201 -14.38 14.32 -11.63
N MET A 202 -14.70 13.01 -11.52
CA MET A 202 -13.91 11.92 -12.10
C MET A 202 -14.05 11.79 -13.62
N GLN A 203 -15.10 12.33 -14.24
CA GLN A 203 -15.23 12.44 -15.69
C GLN A 203 -14.43 13.62 -16.25
N GLN A 204 -14.38 14.74 -15.53
CA GLN A 204 -13.64 15.95 -15.91
C GLN A 204 -12.12 15.80 -15.67
N ASN A 205 -11.73 15.46 -14.43
CA ASN A 205 -10.33 15.49 -13.98
C ASN A 205 -9.67 14.10 -14.03
N GLY A 206 -10.46 13.02 -13.99
CA GLY A 206 -9.98 11.64 -13.96
C GLY A 206 -9.71 11.12 -12.55
N VAL A 207 -10.27 9.95 -12.22
CA VAL A 207 -10.25 9.27 -10.90
C VAL A 207 -9.07 9.60 -9.96
N LEU A 208 -7.83 9.33 -10.38
CA LEU A 208 -6.67 9.50 -9.48
C LEU A 208 -6.21 10.96 -9.34
N GLN A 209 -6.60 11.85 -10.25
CA GLN A 209 -6.45 13.29 -10.06
C GLN A 209 -7.51 13.79 -9.07
N THR A 210 -8.77 13.38 -9.26
CA THR A 210 -9.87 13.68 -8.33
C THR A 210 -9.55 13.19 -6.92
N ALA A 211 -9.05 11.96 -6.76
CA ALA A 211 -8.71 11.39 -5.46
C ALA A 211 -7.57 12.11 -4.70
N LEU A 212 -6.85 13.04 -5.34
CA LEU A 212 -5.88 13.93 -4.67
C LEU A 212 -6.43 15.34 -4.46
N GLN A 213 -7.68 15.64 -4.81
CA GLN A 213 -8.33 16.92 -4.53
C GLN A 213 -8.80 16.98 -3.06
N ALA A 214 -8.59 18.12 -2.40
CA ALA A 214 -9.07 18.37 -1.04
C ALA A 214 -10.60 18.19 -0.92
N GLY A 215 -11.06 17.55 0.16
CA GLY A 215 -12.49 17.28 0.40
C GLY A 215 -13.09 16.14 -0.44
N THR A 216 -12.31 15.45 -1.26
CA THR A 216 -12.82 14.39 -2.13
C THR A 216 -13.19 13.12 -1.34
N THR A 217 -14.48 12.79 -1.32
CA THR A 217 -15.01 11.59 -0.67
C THR A 217 -16.30 11.12 -1.35
N GLY A 218 -16.50 9.80 -1.43
CA GLY A 218 -17.80 9.21 -1.77
C GLY A 218 -18.81 9.23 -0.62
N ARG A 219 -18.37 9.56 0.60
CA ARG A 219 -19.21 9.69 1.81
C ARG A 219 -18.94 11.04 2.47
N PRO A 220 -19.69 12.09 2.11
CA PRO A 220 -19.52 13.41 2.72
C PRO A 220 -20.02 13.40 4.17
N THR A 221 -19.07 13.44 5.10
CA THR A 221 -19.29 13.74 6.53
C THR A 221 -18.40 14.91 6.93
N HIS A 222 -18.55 15.44 8.15
CA HIS A 222 -17.74 16.56 8.63
C HIS A 222 -16.24 16.19 8.59
N ASN A 223 -15.43 17.01 7.93
CA ASN A 223 -13.98 16.84 7.71
C ASN A 223 -13.56 15.61 6.87
N ALA A 224 -14.47 14.94 6.14
CA ALA A 224 -14.08 13.83 5.27
C ALA A 224 -13.32 14.28 4.00
N GLY A 225 -12.52 13.37 3.43
CA GLY A 225 -11.91 13.53 2.11
C GLY A 225 -10.58 14.30 2.07
N TYR A 226 -9.86 14.41 3.18
CA TYR A 226 -8.58 15.14 3.23
C TYR A 226 -7.34 14.23 3.23
N GLY A 227 -7.40 12.99 3.72
CA GLY A 227 -6.22 12.12 3.88
C GLY A 227 -5.30 11.97 2.67
N LEU A 228 -5.85 11.67 1.49
CA LEU A 228 -5.04 11.52 0.27
C LEU A 228 -4.43 12.84 -0.22
N PHE A 229 -5.17 13.95 -0.12
CA PHE A 229 -4.68 15.30 -0.43
C PHE A 229 -3.56 15.73 0.53
N LEU A 230 -3.75 15.58 1.85
CA LEU A 230 -2.75 15.89 2.87
C LEU A 230 -1.50 15.02 2.69
N THR A 231 -1.67 13.72 2.44
CA THR A 231 -0.58 12.79 2.11
C THR A 231 0.19 13.26 0.86
N SER A 232 -0.51 13.69 -0.19
CA SER A 232 0.10 14.19 -1.42
C SER A 232 0.98 15.42 -1.18
N GLU A 233 0.44 16.47 -0.56
CA GLU A 233 1.18 17.72 -0.36
C GLU A 233 2.33 17.55 0.63
N LEU A 234 2.16 16.75 1.70
CA LEU A 234 3.25 16.39 2.63
C LEU A 234 4.43 15.72 1.92
N ILE A 235 4.17 14.72 1.07
CA ILE A 235 5.21 14.00 0.32
C ILE A 235 5.85 14.90 -0.74
N LYS A 236 5.07 15.80 -1.37
CA LYS A 236 5.53 16.80 -2.36
C LYS A 236 6.48 17.83 -1.75
N ASP A 237 6.14 18.43 -0.60
CA ASP A 237 7.01 19.37 0.13
C ASP A 237 8.31 18.71 0.58
N ASN A 238 8.20 17.48 1.08
CA ASN A 238 9.34 16.65 1.46
C ASN A 238 10.24 16.28 0.27
N ARG A 239 9.74 16.39 -0.98
CA ARG A 239 10.37 15.86 -2.20
C ARG A 239 10.54 14.34 -2.20
N GLY A 240 9.61 13.67 -1.51
CA GLY A 240 9.47 12.22 -1.52
C GLY A 240 8.80 11.71 -2.79
N LEU A 241 8.24 10.51 -2.70
CA LEU A 241 7.56 9.79 -3.78
C LEU A 241 6.25 9.24 -3.22
N LEU A 242 5.14 9.55 -3.89
CA LEU A 242 3.82 8.97 -3.66
C LEU A 242 3.45 8.12 -4.89
N GLY A 243 3.21 6.83 -4.68
CA GLY A 243 2.65 5.92 -5.67
C GLY A 243 1.28 5.45 -5.24
N ILE A 244 0.30 5.46 -6.14
CA ILE A 244 -1.05 4.90 -5.91
C ILE A 244 -1.40 4.03 -7.11
N GLN A 245 -1.68 2.74 -6.92
CA GLN A 245 -2.33 1.91 -7.93
C GLN A 245 -3.69 1.45 -7.42
N SER A 246 -4.75 1.67 -8.21
CA SER A 246 -6.12 1.22 -7.94
C SER A 246 -6.65 0.57 -9.20
N TYR A 247 -6.86 -0.75 -9.19
CA TYR A 247 -7.27 -1.53 -10.37
C TYR A 247 -6.37 -1.24 -11.59
N ASP A 248 -6.94 -0.72 -12.69
CA ASP A 248 -6.27 -0.41 -13.96
C ASP A 248 -5.60 0.98 -14.00
N ARG A 249 -5.68 1.75 -12.92
CA ARG A 249 -5.16 3.13 -12.86
C ARG A 249 -3.97 3.22 -11.91
N ARG A 250 -2.91 3.90 -12.33
CA ARG A 250 -1.69 4.13 -11.54
C ARG A 250 -1.28 5.59 -11.58
N LEU A 251 -1.00 6.17 -10.43
CA LEU A 251 -0.46 7.50 -10.22
C LEU A 251 0.94 7.40 -9.61
N PHE A 252 1.84 8.24 -10.09
CA PHE A 252 3.18 8.43 -9.57
C PHE A 252 3.46 9.92 -9.40
N GLN A 253 3.80 10.35 -8.20
CA GLN A 253 4.16 11.71 -7.88
C GLN A 253 5.59 11.77 -7.34
N HIS A 254 6.48 12.45 -8.06
CA HIS A 254 7.81 12.82 -7.60
C HIS A 254 8.20 14.17 -8.22
N GLY A 255 7.88 15.25 -7.51
CA GLY A 255 7.96 16.64 -8.01
C GLY A 255 6.85 16.99 -9.02
N HIS A 256 6.64 16.13 -10.02
CA HIS A 256 5.51 16.17 -10.94
C HIS A 256 4.61 14.94 -10.75
N VAL A 257 3.35 15.04 -11.17
CA VAL A 257 2.39 13.93 -11.20
C VAL A 257 2.38 13.31 -12.59
N LYS A 258 2.40 11.98 -12.65
CA LYS A 258 2.12 11.18 -13.85
C LYS A 258 1.01 10.19 -13.51
N ILE A 259 -0.04 10.15 -14.35
CA ILE A 259 -1.10 9.13 -14.29
C ILE A 259 -0.99 8.26 -15.55
N GLU A 260 -1.14 6.94 -15.40
CA GLU A 260 -1.10 5.96 -16.48
C GLU A 260 -2.15 4.86 -16.27
N LYS A 261 -2.59 4.24 -17.36
CA LYS A 261 -3.35 2.98 -17.29
C LYS A 261 -2.40 1.78 -17.32
N VAL A 262 -2.76 0.75 -16.56
CA VAL A 262 -2.03 -0.52 -16.43
C VAL A 262 -3.00 -1.69 -16.59
N VAL A 263 -2.57 -2.74 -17.29
CA VAL A 263 -3.36 -3.98 -17.37
C VAL A 263 -3.27 -4.68 -16.01
N SER A 264 -4.40 -4.78 -15.32
CA SER A 264 -4.51 -5.34 -13.97
C SER A 264 -5.96 -5.72 -13.63
N ASN A 265 -6.21 -7.02 -13.53
CA ASN A 265 -7.44 -7.57 -12.93
C ASN A 265 -7.33 -7.79 -11.40
N TRP A 266 -6.26 -7.29 -10.76
CA TRP A 266 -6.08 -7.35 -9.31
C TRP A 266 -6.98 -6.33 -8.60
N PRO A 267 -7.79 -6.73 -7.60
CA PRO A 267 -8.72 -5.85 -6.91
C PRO A 267 -8.05 -5.09 -5.76
N GLY A 268 -8.47 -3.85 -5.56
CA GLY A 268 -8.11 -3.02 -4.43
C GLY A 268 -7.18 -1.86 -4.77
N THR A 269 -6.54 -1.33 -3.73
CA THR A 269 -5.60 -0.21 -3.79
C THR A 269 -4.25 -0.59 -3.20
N ALA A 270 -3.17 -0.13 -3.81
CA ALA A 270 -1.80 -0.25 -3.32
C ALA A 270 -1.14 1.14 -3.31
N ILE A 271 -0.92 1.68 -2.11
CA ILE A 271 -0.34 3.00 -1.86
C ILE A 271 1.08 2.82 -1.33
N HIS A 272 2.04 3.46 -1.98
CA HIS A 272 3.43 3.53 -1.56
C HIS A 272 3.80 4.97 -1.20
N LEU A 273 4.30 5.16 0.02
CA LEU A 273 4.94 6.40 0.44
C LEU A 273 6.44 6.16 0.55
N LYS A 274 7.25 7.12 0.10
CA LYS A 274 8.67 7.22 0.41
C LYS A 274 9.01 8.67 0.71
N PHE A 275 9.57 8.97 1.87
CA PHE A 275 9.94 10.33 2.26
C PHE A 275 11.37 10.40 2.81
N LEU A 276 12.05 11.53 2.54
CA LEU A 276 13.45 11.77 2.89
C LEU A 276 13.58 12.08 4.38
N ARG A 277 14.52 11.40 5.06
CA ARG A 277 14.77 11.53 6.51
C ARG A 277 15.36 12.89 6.92
N ASN A 278 16.02 13.59 6.01
CA ASN A 278 16.69 14.87 6.25
C ASN A 278 15.81 16.08 5.91
N ARG A 279 14.50 15.87 5.70
CA ARG A 279 13.51 16.92 5.44
C ARG A 279 12.27 16.60 6.30
N PRO A 280 11.66 17.57 6.97
CA PRO A 280 10.47 17.30 7.77
C PRO A 280 9.28 16.91 6.88
N LEU A 281 8.27 16.32 7.52
CA LEU A 281 6.88 16.44 7.10
C LEU A 281 6.26 17.50 8.03
N ASP A 282 5.52 18.46 7.47
CA ASP A 282 4.95 19.58 8.24
C ASP A 282 3.51 19.86 7.84
N ILE A 283 2.58 19.17 8.52
CA ILE A 283 1.16 19.22 8.21
C ILE A 283 0.55 20.62 8.48
N LEU A 284 1.17 21.42 9.36
CA LEU A 284 0.72 22.78 9.64
C LEU A 284 0.95 23.72 8.45
N GLU A 285 2.04 23.54 7.71
CA GLU A 285 2.27 24.30 6.47
C GLU A 285 1.33 23.84 5.33
N VAL A 286 0.83 22.60 5.34
CA VAL A 286 -0.25 22.17 4.42
C VAL A 286 -1.57 22.84 4.82
N TYR A 287 -1.99 22.76 6.09
CA TYR A 287 -3.22 23.40 6.56
C TYR A 287 -3.24 24.92 6.34
N LYS A 288 -2.11 25.63 6.49
CA LYS A 288 -2.01 27.07 6.17
C LYS A 288 -2.25 27.42 4.70
N ARG A 289 -1.95 26.50 3.78
CA ARG A 289 -2.19 26.67 2.33
C ARG A 289 -3.56 26.16 1.92
N LEU A 290 -4.20 25.29 2.69
CA LEU A 290 -5.45 24.59 2.36
C LEU A 290 -6.58 25.53 1.84
N PRO A 291 -6.83 26.72 2.41
CA PRO A 291 -7.83 27.64 1.85
C PRO A 291 -7.48 28.06 0.41
N LYS A 292 -6.23 28.48 0.16
CA LYS A 292 -5.77 28.88 -1.18
C LYS A 292 -5.75 27.71 -2.17
N LEU A 293 -5.41 26.51 -1.69
CA LEU A 293 -5.43 25.31 -2.51
C LEU A 293 -6.87 24.94 -2.90
N ALA A 294 -7.86 25.17 -2.02
CA ALA A 294 -9.27 25.03 -2.37
C ALA A 294 -9.74 26.12 -3.36
N ASP A 295 -9.28 27.37 -3.22
CA ASP A 295 -9.57 28.47 -4.15
C ASP A 295 -8.95 28.23 -5.56
N GLU A 296 -7.80 27.54 -5.64
CA GLU A 296 -7.07 27.21 -6.88
C GLU A 296 -7.61 25.95 -7.60
N MET A 297 -8.60 25.25 -7.02
CA MET A 297 -9.12 23.99 -7.54
C MET A 297 -10.42 24.15 -8.33
N PRO A 298 -10.51 23.65 -9.59
CA PRO A 298 -11.76 23.64 -10.34
C PRO A 298 -12.71 22.55 -9.80
N PHE A 299 -13.90 23.01 -9.41
CA PHE A 299 -15.12 22.22 -9.23
C PHE A 299 -15.95 22.27 -10.53
#